data_AF-A0A4Q3YXG1-F1
#
_entry.id   AF-A0A4Q3YXG1-F1
#
_cell.length_a   1.000
_cell.length_b   1.000
_cell.length_c   1.000
_cell.angle_alpha   90.00
_cell.angle_beta   90.00
_cell.angle_gamma   90.00
#
_symmetry.space_group_name_H-M   'P 1'
#
loop_
_entity.id
_entity.type
_entity.pdbx_description
1 polymer ?
#
loop_
_entity_poly.entity_id
_entity_poly.type
_entity_poly.pdbx_seq_one_letter_code
_entity_poly.pdbx_strand_id
1 'polypeptide(L)'
;MPWLESIGADKSEFDGINFSMAPIDSSQGILKKWMTAYAPPSCCNWGFYKNDEVDKLGLAALAEFDQAKRDALLTQVNDLVMADAPELFIVHDLNPRALSPKLSGFVQAQSWFQDLTPIVVAP
;
A
#
# COMPACT_ATOMS: atom_id res chain seq x y z
N MET A 1 28.04 8.69 -0.98
CA MET A 1 28.18 7.93 0.28
C MET A 1 28.04 6.46 -0.11
N PRO A 2 29.08 5.62 0.01
CA PRO A 2 29.22 4.37 -0.78
C PRO A 2 28.26 3.22 -0.44
N TRP A 3 27.36 3.40 0.53
CA TRP A 3 26.53 2.34 1.09
C TRP A 3 25.13 2.22 0.42
N LEU A 4 24.85 3.04 -0.58
CA LEU A 4 23.59 3.02 -1.34
C LEU A 4 23.66 2.20 -2.64
N GLU A 5 24.80 1.61 -2.95
CA GLU A 5 25.06 0.98 -4.26
C GLU A 5 24.59 -0.48 -4.39
N SER A 6 23.99 -1.11 -3.37
CA SER A 6 23.58 -2.53 -3.47
C SER A 6 22.12 -2.83 -3.08
N ILE A 7 21.17 -2.04 -3.59
CA ILE A 7 19.76 -2.48 -3.66
C ILE A 7 19.54 -3.35 -4.92
N GLY A 8 20.37 -4.37 -5.09
CA GLY A 8 20.35 -5.29 -6.21
C GLY A 8 21.45 -6.33 -6.01
N ALA A 9 21.18 -7.59 -6.32
CA ALA A 9 22.24 -8.60 -6.27
C ALA A 9 23.24 -8.27 -7.38
N ASP A 10 24.50 -7.99 -7.04
CA ASP A 10 25.64 -7.63 -7.94
C ASP A 10 25.91 -8.59 -9.13
N LYS A 11 25.05 -9.59 -9.35
CA LYS A 11 25.20 -10.70 -10.29
C LYS A 11 24.02 -10.87 -11.25
N SER A 12 23.02 -9.98 -11.23
CA SER A 12 21.83 -10.04 -12.10
C SER A 12 21.81 -8.88 -13.08
N GLU A 13 21.38 -9.13 -14.32
CA GLU A 13 21.06 -8.08 -15.31
C GLU A 13 19.74 -7.37 -14.98
N PHE A 14 18.98 -7.93 -14.03
CA PHE A 14 17.71 -7.44 -13.55
C PHE A 14 17.84 -6.94 -12.11
N ASP A 15 17.41 -5.70 -11.90
CA ASP A 15 17.23 -5.11 -10.58
C ASP A 15 15.76 -5.21 -10.15
N GLY A 16 15.54 -5.34 -8.85
CA GLY A 16 14.20 -5.43 -8.29
C GLY A 16 14.22 -5.11 -6.81
N ILE A 17 13.18 -4.40 -6.37
CA ILE A 17 12.99 -4.06 -4.95
C ILE A 17 11.81 -4.89 -4.45
N ASN A 18 12.08 -5.79 -3.50
CA ASN A 18 10.99 -6.36 -2.71
C ASN A 18 10.65 -5.37 -1.60
N PHE A 19 9.38 -5.02 -1.52
CA PHE A 19 8.91 -4.14 -0.47
C PHE A 19 7.57 -4.63 0.09
N SER A 20 7.36 -4.35 1.37
CA SER A 20 6.07 -4.53 2.04
C SER A 20 5.50 -3.17 2.36
N MET A 21 4.27 -2.92 1.93
CA MET A 21 3.52 -1.73 2.27
C MET A 21 2.24 -2.15 2.98
N ALA A 22 1.97 -1.53 4.12
CA ALA A 22 0.68 -1.63 4.80
C ALA A 22 -0.20 -0.45 4.35
N PRO A 23 -1.07 -0.62 3.34
CA PRO A 23 -1.97 0.46 2.94
C PRO A 23 -2.96 0.74 4.06
N ILE A 24 -2.89 1.93 4.64
CA ILE A 24 -3.80 2.36 5.72
C ILE A 24 -5.12 2.88 5.14
N ASP A 25 -5.05 3.52 3.97
CA ASP A 25 -6.18 4.07 3.24
C ASP A 25 -5.92 4.05 1.72
N SER A 26 -6.93 4.44 0.93
CA SER A 26 -6.82 4.47 -0.54
C SER A 26 -5.87 5.56 -1.07
N SER A 27 -5.62 6.62 -0.31
CA SER A 27 -4.59 7.61 -0.68
C SER A 27 -3.19 7.00 -0.62
N GLN A 28 -2.91 6.13 0.36
CA GLN A 28 -1.62 5.45 0.44
C GLN A 28 -1.54 4.27 -0.53
N GLY A 29 -2.57 3.42 -0.55
CA GLY A 29 -2.55 2.15 -1.28
C GLY A 29 -2.64 2.27 -2.81
N ILE A 30 -3.19 3.38 -3.32
CA ILE A 30 -3.36 3.61 -4.76
C ILE A 30 -2.57 4.86 -5.19
N LEU A 31 -2.83 6.01 -4.57
CA LEU A 31 -2.31 7.29 -5.08
C LEU A 31 -0.82 7.49 -4.78
N LYS A 32 -0.43 7.48 -3.50
CA LYS A 32 0.97 7.71 -3.08
C LYS A 32 1.94 6.65 -3.59
N LYS A 33 1.41 5.48 -3.89
CA LYS A 33 2.15 4.35 -4.42
C LYS A 33 2.53 4.55 -5.88
N TRP A 34 1.70 5.22 -6.68
CA TRP A 34 1.86 5.22 -8.15
C TRP A 34 1.97 6.61 -8.79
N MET A 35 1.51 7.68 -8.14
CA MET A 35 1.67 9.01 -8.74
C MET A 35 3.14 9.44 -8.72
N THR A 36 3.56 10.14 -9.77
CA THR A 36 4.94 10.58 -9.99
C THR A 36 5.42 11.53 -8.89
N ALA A 37 4.51 12.36 -8.35
CA ALA A 37 4.81 13.30 -7.26
C ALA A 37 5.36 12.62 -5.99
N TYR A 38 5.13 11.32 -5.84
CA TYR A 38 5.52 10.52 -4.68
C TYR A 38 6.73 9.61 -4.94
N ALA A 39 7.42 9.78 -6.07
CA ALA A 39 8.71 9.14 -6.30
C ALA A 39 9.72 9.54 -5.20
N PRO A 40 10.71 8.67 -4.87
CA PRO A 40 11.77 8.99 -3.94
C PRO A 40 12.45 10.34 -4.25
N PRO A 41 12.78 11.15 -3.24
CA PRO A 41 12.68 10.88 -1.80
C PRO A 41 11.33 11.24 -1.17
N SER A 42 10.32 11.64 -1.95
CA SER A 42 9.07 12.21 -1.42
C SER A 42 8.21 11.20 -0.68
N CYS A 43 8.05 9.98 -1.22
CA CYS A 43 7.32 8.89 -0.58
C CYS A 43 7.60 7.56 -1.32
N CYS A 44 6.53 6.93 -1.79
CA CYS A 44 6.33 5.50 -1.72
C CYS A 44 6.23 4.84 -3.10
N ASN A 45 6.36 5.63 -4.16
CA ASN A 45 6.53 5.16 -5.53
C ASN A 45 7.99 4.72 -5.76
N TRP A 46 8.39 3.65 -5.07
CA TRP A 46 9.77 3.16 -5.04
C TRP A 46 10.25 2.58 -6.38
N GLY A 47 9.32 2.18 -7.25
CA GLY A 47 9.61 1.73 -8.61
C GLY A 47 9.80 2.85 -9.64
N PHE A 48 9.69 4.12 -9.23
CA PHE A 48 9.73 5.29 -10.15
C PHE A 48 8.73 5.18 -11.30
N TYR A 49 7.58 4.55 -11.07
CA TYR A 49 6.52 4.43 -12.05
C TYR A 49 5.99 5.82 -12.43
N LYS A 50 5.69 6.02 -13.71
CA LYS A 50 5.22 7.28 -14.25
C LYS A 50 4.19 7.05 -15.34
N ASN A 51 3.03 7.66 -15.17
CA ASN A 51 1.98 7.72 -16.19
C ASN A 51 1.17 9.01 -16.00
N ASP A 52 1.15 9.87 -17.02
CA ASP A 52 0.54 11.20 -16.94
C ASP A 52 -0.99 11.13 -16.73
N GLU A 53 -1.67 10.08 -17.22
CA GLU A 53 -3.11 9.91 -16.98
C GLU A 53 -3.38 9.43 -15.55
N VAL A 54 -2.51 8.59 -14.99
CA VAL A 54 -2.56 8.21 -13.56
C VAL A 54 -2.40 9.44 -12.68
N ASP A 55 -1.45 10.32 -12.99
CA ASP A 55 -1.26 11.58 -12.24
C ASP A 55 -2.49 12.49 -12.34
N LYS A 56 -3.06 12.65 -13.54
CA LYS A 56 -4.26 13.46 -13.76
C LYS A 56 -5.48 12.93 -12.99
N LEU A 57 -5.75 11.62 -13.08
CA LEU A 57 -6.84 10.98 -12.35
C LEU A 57 -6.61 11.01 -10.84
N GLY A 58 -5.37 10.82 -10.40
CA GLY A 58 -4.99 10.89 -9.00
C GLY A 58 -5.22 12.28 -8.40
N LEU A 59 -4.84 13.34 -9.13
CA LEU A 59 -5.13 14.72 -8.72
C LEU A 59 -6.64 15.01 -8.65
N ALA A 60 -7.42 14.50 -9.62
CA ALA A 60 -8.88 14.60 -9.57
C ALA A 60 -9.47 13.87 -8.35
N ALA A 61 -8.97 12.66 -8.04
CA ALA A 61 -9.40 11.88 -6.88
C ALA A 61 -9.04 12.53 -5.53
N LEU A 62 -7.96 13.32 -5.47
CA LEU A 62 -7.59 14.11 -4.29
C LEU A 62 -8.50 15.33 -4.10
N ALA A 63 -9.05 15.88 -5.18
CA ALA A 63 -9.93 17.05 -5.15
C ALA A 63 -11.42 16.71 -5.05
N GLU A 64 -11.80 15.43 -5.15
CA GLU A 64 -13.17 14.95 -5.08
C GLU A 64 -13.53 14.54 -3.64
N PHE A 65 -14.68 15.05 -3.16
CA PHE A 65 -15.16 14.83 -1.79
C PHE A 65 -16.41 13.95 -1.75
N ASP A 66 -17.09 13.75 -2.88
CA ASP A 66 -18.12 12.72 -3.01
C ASP A 66 -17.47 11.34 -3.08
N GLN A 67 -17.84 10.47 -2.14
CA GLN A 67 -17.21 9.16 -2.00
C GLN A 67 -17.38 8.29 -3.25
N ALA A 68 -18.58 8.24 -3.84
CA ALA A 68 -18.84 7.38 -4.99
C ALA A 68 -18.08 7.85 -6.23
N LYS A 69 -17.99 9.16 -6.45
CA LYS A 69 -17.19 9.73 -7.55
C LYS A 69 -15.69 9.50 -7.33
N ARG A 70 -15.22 9.66 -6.09
CA ARG A 70 -13.81 9.40 -5.75
C ARG A 70 -13.44 7.94 -5.96
N ASP A 71 -14.31 7.01 -5.57
CA ASP A 71 -14.09 5.57 -5.76
C ASP A 71 -14.03 5.20 -7.25
N ALA A 72 -14.86 5.83 -8.09
CA ALA A 72 -14.82 5.65 -9.54
C ALA A 72 -13.48 6.13 -10.15
N LEU A 73 -12.96 7.28 -9.71
CA LEU A 73 -11.66 7.78 -10.14
C LEU A 73 -10.52 6.87 -9.71
N LEU A 74 -10.54 6.41 -8.45
CA LEU A 74 -9.53 5.48 -7.92
C LEU A 74 -9.55 4.13 -8.63
N THR A 75 -10.73 3.65 -9.02
CA THR A 75 -10.88 2.43 -9.83
C THR A 75 -10.20 2.59 -11.18
N GLN A 76 -10.39 3.73 -11.86
CA GLN A 76 -9.71 4.01 -13.14
C GLN A 76 -8.19 4.07 -12.98
N VAL A 77 -7.69 4.69 -11.91
CA VAL A 77 -6.24 4.67 -11.59
C VAL A 77 -5.75 3.25 -11.43
N ASN A 78 -6.45 2.43 -10.62
CA ASN A 78 -6.08 1.05 -10.39
C ASN A 78 -6.04 0.25 -11.71
N ASP A 79 -7.07 0.36 -12.54
CA ASP A 79 -7.16 -0.40 -13.79
C ASP A 79 -6.02 -0.05 -14.76
N LEU A 80 -5.66 1.23 -14.88
CA LEU A 80 -4.53 1.67 -15.68
C LEU A 80 -3.21 1.10 -15.14
N VAL A 81 -2.98 1.18 -13.83
CA VAL A 81 -1.74 0.67 -13.25
C VAL A 81 -1.66 -0.86 -13.34
N MET A 82 -2.78 -1.58 -13.19
CA MET A 82 -2.81 -3.03 -13.37
C MET A 82 -2.49 -3.44 -14.81
N ALA A 83 -2.93 -2.64 -15.79
CA ALA A 83 -2.61 -2.87 -17.20
C ALA A 83 -1.11 -2.61 -17.49
N ASP A 84 -0.52 -1.60 -16.86
CA ASP A 84 0.91 -1.27 -17.00
C ASP A 84 1.83 -2.25 -16.25
N ALA A 85 1.29 -2.94 -15.24
CA ALA A 85 1.98 -3.93 -14.42
C ALA A 85 3.36 -3.51 -13.86
N PRO A 86 3.48 -2.32 -13.20
CA PRO A 86 4.77 -1.86 -12.67
C PRO A 86 5.24 -2.64 -11.43
N GLU A 87 4.36 -3.45 -10.84
CA GLU A 87 4.63 -4.21 -9.63
C GLU A 87 4.04 -5.61 -9.72
N LEU A 88 4.69 -6.57 -9.06
CA LEU A 88 4.19 -7.92 -8.87
C LEU A 88 3.58 -8.07 -7.48
N PHE A 89 2.27 -8.30 -7.40
CA PHE A 89 1.58 -8.56 -6.14
C PHE A 89 1.81 -9.99 -5.67
N ILE A 90 2.49 -10.16 -4.54
CA ILE A 90 2.83 -11.49 -4.02
C ILE A 90 1.77 -12.00 -3.04
N VAL A 91 1.35 -11.19 -2.07
CA VAL A 91 0.49 -11.62 -0.96
C VAL A 91 -0.29 -10.45 -0.36
N HIS A 92 -1.52 -10.72 0.05
CA HIS A 92 -2.25 -9.92 1.04
C HIS A 92 -2.22 -10.68 2.37
N ASP A 93 -1.47 -10.17 3.35
CA ASP A 93 -1.35 -10.79 4.66
C ASP A 93 -2.69 -10.74 5.41
N LEU A 94 -3.18 -11.90 5.85
CA LEU A 94 -4.43 -12.04 6.60
C LEU A 94 -4.24 -11.85 8.11
N ASN A 95 -2.99 -11.78 8.59
CA ASN A 95 -2.62 -11.63 9.99
C ASN A 95 -3.41 -12.59 10.93
N PRO A 96 -3.32 -13.92 10.72
CA PRO A 96 -4.05 -14.89 11.53
C PRO A 96 -3.54 -14.89 12.96
N ARG A 97 -4.47 -14.89 13.93
CA ARG A 97 -4.14 -14.87 15.37
C ARG A 97 -4.65 -16.13 16.05
N ALA A 98 -3.74 -16.84 16.71
CA ALA A 98 -4.10 -17.87 17.67
C ALA A 98 -4.39 -17.21 19.02
N LEU A 99 -5.63 -17.31 19.49
CA LEU A 99 -6.07 -16.72 20.76
C LEU A 99 -6.47 -17.80 21.75
N SER A 100 -6.20 -17.58 23.03
CA SER A 100 -6.63 -18.49 24.10
C SER A 100 -8.17 -18.54 24.16
N PRO A 101 -8.79 -19.72 24.39
CA PRO A 101 -10.22 -19.82 24.67
C PRO A 101 -10.66 -19.03 25.91
N LYS A 102 -9.73 -18.63 26.79
CA LYS A 102 -9.99 -17.79 27.96
C LYS A 102 -10.08 -16.30 27.64
N LEU A 103 -9.68 -15.90 26.43
CA LEU A 103 -9.69 -14.49 26.01
C LEU A 103 -11.10 -14.09 25.55
N SER A 104 -11.52 -12.90 25.95
CA SER A 104 -12.76 -12.27 25.52
C SER A 104 -12.54 -10.79 25.19
N GLY A 105 -13.47 -10.18 24.44
CA GLY A 105 -13.42 -8.76 24.07
C GLY A 105 -12.50 -8.42 22.89
N PHE A 106 -11.72 -9.37 22.37
CA PHE A 106 -10.94 -9.13 21.14
C PHE A 106 -11.84 -9.03 19.91
N VAL A 107 -11.64 -7.97 19.12
CA VAL A 107 -12.28 -7.76 17.82
C VAL A 107 -11.18 -7.53 16.80
N GLN A 108 -11.05 -8.38 15.77
CA GLN A 108 -10.02 -8.22 14.74
C GLN A 108 -10.22 -6.89 14.01
N ALA A 109 -9.29 -5.95 14.20
CA ALA A 109 -9.30 -4.69 13.46
C ALA A 109 -8.91 -4.93 11.99
N GLN A 110 -9.48 -4.13 11.07
CA GLN A 110 -8.98 -4.03 9.68
C GLN A 110 -7.75 -3.11 9.63
N SER A 111 -6.78 -3.40 10.48
CA SER A 111 -5.56 -2.62 10.69
C SER A 111 -4.49 -3.49 11.34
N TRP A 112 -3.23 -3.12 11.16
CA TRP A 112 -2.12 -3.68 11.94
C TRP A 112 -2.14 -3.23 13.41
N PHE A 113 -2.88 -2.17 13.71
CA PHE A 113 -3.09 -1.66 15.06
C PHE A 113 -4.36 -2.26 15.66
N GLN A 114 -4.25 -2.76 16.89
CA GLN A 114 -5.31 -3.45 17.58
C GLN A 114 -5.72 -2.69 18.83
N ASP A 115 -7.02 -2.50 19.03
CA ASP A 115 -7.54 -2.02 20.30
C ASP A 115 -7.48 -3.14 21.34
N LEU A 116 -6.71 -2.90 22.41
CA LEU A 116 -6.53 -3.84 23.53
C LEU A 116 -7.42 -3.48 24.73
N THR A 117 -8.07 -2.32 24.73
CA THR A 117 -8.90 -1.85 25.86
C THR A 117 -10.07 -2.76 26.21
N PRO A 118 -10.77 -3.43 25.27
CA PRO A 118 -11.88 -4.32 25.63
C PRO A 118 -11.42 -5.73 26.06
N ILE A 119 -10.12 -6.04 25.97
CA ILE A 119 -9.63 -7.41 26.11
C ILE A 119 -9.57 -7.81 27.59
N VAL A 120 -10.15 -8.97 27.88
CA VAL A 120 -10.12 -9.60 29.22
C VAL A 120 -9.70 -11.07 29.08
N VAL A 121 -8.95 -11.57 30.05
CA VAL A 121 -8.53 -12.98 30.13
C VAL A 121 -9.10 -13.58 31.41
N ALA A 122 -9.89 -14.65 31.28
CA ALA A 122 -10.37 -15.41 32.42
C ALA A 122 -9.21 -16.13 33.14
N PRO A 123 -9.28 -16.31 34.48
CA PRO A 123 -8.25 -16.99 35.26
C PRO A 123 -7.95 -18.42 34.76
#